data_AF-A0A3S4IDJ4-F1
#
_entry.id   AF-A0A3S4IDJ4-F1
#
_cell.length_a   1.000
_cell.length_b   1.000
_cell.length_c   1.000
_cell.angle_alpha   90.00
_cell.angle_beta   90.00
_cell.angle_gamma   90.00
#
_symmetry.space_group_name_H-M   'P 1'
#
loop_
_entity.id
_entity.type
_entity.pdbx_description
1 polymer ?
#
loop_
_entity_poly.entity_id
_entity_poly.type
_entity_poly.pdbx_seq_one_letter_code
_entity_poly.pdbx_strand_id
1 'polypeptide(L)'
;MRKPIYSREGGNVTIFDERQNVIDHADGDYADEPMIYQAFQPLPRFGDSYTLIGSWIIDDEASGMGIREDNTLITKDTSRFVPHYIAG
;
A
#
# COMPACT_ATOMS: atom_id res chain seq x y z
N MET A 1 -0.31 -3.90 -11.18
CA MET A 1 -0.92 -4.25 -9.88
C MET A 1 -2.41 -4.47 -10.09
N ARG A 2 -2.94 -5.61 -9.63
CA ARG A 2 -4.38 -5.92 -9.60
C ARG A 2 -4.89 -5.75 -8.18
N LYS A 3 -6.05 -5.11 -8.02
CA LYS A 3 -6.71 -4.93 -6.72
C LYS A 3 -8.23 -4.97 -6.88
N PRO A 4 -8.99 -5.48 -5.91
CA PRO A 4 -10.43 -5.35 -5.91
C PRO A 4 -10.88 -3.91 -5.64
N ILE A 5 -12.02 -3.49 -6.21
CA ILE A 5 -12.49 -2.10 -6.15
C ILE A 5 -12.88 -1.64 -4.72
N TYR A 6 -13.38 -2.56 -3.90
CA TYR A 6 -13.82 -2.28 -2.53
C TYR A 6 -12.87 -2.81 -1.47
N SER A 7 -11.69 -3.32 -1.88
CA SER A 7 -10.73 -3.83 -0.90
C SER A 7 -10.14 -2.73 -0.04
N ARG A 8 -9.80 -3.11 1.19
CA ARG A 8 -9.09 -2.26 2.15
C ARG A 8 -7.85 -3.01 2.63
N GLU A 9 -6.93 -2.29 3.26
CA GLU A 9 -5.84 -2.90 4.05
C GLU A 9 -4.92 -3.85 3.26
N GLY A 10 -4.80 -3.66 1.94
CA GLY A 10 -3.98 -4.51 1.07
C GLY A 10 -4.62 -5.85 0.68
N GLY A 11 -5.87 -6.11 1.09
CA GLY A 11 -6.55 -7.37 0.84
C GLY A 11 -6.68 -7.71 -0.65
N ASN A 12 -6.32 -8.96 -0.98
CA ASN A 12 -6.38 -9.55 -2.33
C ASN A 12 -5.61 -8.78 -3.41
N VAL A 13 -4.64 -7.95 -3.02
CA VAL A 13 -3.74 -7.28 -3.97
C VAL A 13 -2.79 -8.31 -4.57
N THR A 14 -2.57 -8.23 -5.89
CA THR A 14 -1.54 -9.00 -6.60
C THR A 14 -0.63 -8.05 -7.37
N ILE A 15 0.68 -8.20 -7.18
CA ILE A 15 1.71 -7.44 -7.90
C ILE A 15 2.36 -8.37 -8.92
N PHE A 16 2.56 -7.83 -10.12
CA PHE A 16 3.17 -8.55 -11.24
C PHE A 16 4.44 -7.84 -11.69
N ASP A 17 5.43 -8.60 -12.17
CA ASP A 17 6.57 -8.07 -12.92
C ASP A 17 6.20 -7.74 -14.38
N GLU A 18 7.18 -7.23 -15.14
CA GLU A 18 7.01 -6.90 -16.57
C GLU A 18 6.65 -8.13 -17.44
N ARG A 19 6.96 -9.34 -16.98
CA ARG A 19 6.69 -10.60 -17.66
C ARG A 19 5.38 -11.25 -17.21
N GLN A 20 4.57 -10.54 -16.42
CA GLN A 20 3.30 -11.02 -15.86
C GLN A 20 3.44 -12.14 -14.81
N ASN A 21 4.62 -12.33 -14.23
CA ASN A 21 4.78 -13.23 -13.09
C ASN A 21 4.30 -12.54 -11.81
N VAL A 22 3.64 -13.28 -10.93
CA VAL A 22 3.29 -12.78 -9.59
C VAL A 22 4.56 -12.64 -8.76
N ILE A 23 4.81 -11.45 -8.22
CA ILE A 23 5.96 -11.17 -7.36
C ILE A 23 5.59 -10.85 -5.90
N ASP A 24 4.33 -10.48 -5.64
CA ASP A 24 3.77 -10.39 -4.30
C ASP A 24 2.25 -10.58 -4.37
N HIS A 25 1.69 -11.17 -3.32
CA HIS A 25 0.25 -11.38 -3.17
C HIS A 25 -0.12 -11.36 -1.69
N ALA A 26 -1.21 -10.66 -1.38
CA ALA A 26 -1.83 -10.69 -0.06
C ALA A 26 -3.19 -11.39 -0.14
N ASP A 27 -3.46 -12.27 0.82
CA ASP A 27 -4.78 -12.87 1.01
C ASP A 27 -5.81 -11.82 1.49
N GLY A 28 -7.08 -12.23 1.56
CA GLY A 28 -8.17 -11.39 2.08
C GLY A 28 -9.54 -11.88 1.62
N ASP A 29 -10.57 -11.21 2.13
CA ASP A 29 -11.98 -11.60 1.95
C ASP A 29 -12.66 -10.95 0.72
N TYR A 30 -11.88 -10.30 -0.16
CA TYR A 30 -12.36 -9.53 -1.32
C TYR A 30 -12.12 -10.26 -2.66
N ALA A 31 -11.93 -11.58 -2.65
CA ALA A 31 -11.59 -12.34 -3.86
C ALA A 31 -12.72 -12.32 -4.92
N ASP A 32 -13.97 -12.20 -4.49
CA ASP A 32 -15.16 -12.18 -5.35
C ASP A 32 -15.53 -10.76 -5.85
N GLU A 33 -14.80 -9.74 -5.41
CA GLU A 33 -15.06 -8.35 -5.79
C GLU A 33 -14.54 -8.03 -7.21
N PRO A 34 -15.17 -7.09 -7.95
CA PRO A 34 -14.65 -6.66 -9.23
C PRO A 34 -13.22 -6.14 -9.13
N MET A 35 -12.38 -6.51 -10.09
CA MET A 35 -10.95 -6.21 -10.08
C MET A 35 -10.61 -5.05 -11.01
N ILE A 36 -9.67 -4.21 -10.60
CA ILE A 36 -9.05 -3.18 -11.45
C ILE A 36 -7.54 -3.40 -11.57
N TYR A 37 -6.97 -2.85 -12.63
CA TYR A 37 -5.54 -2.85 -12.88
C TYR A 37 -5.00 -1.42 -12.79
N GLN A 38 -3.91 -1.26 -12.05
CA GLN A 38 -3.13 -0.04 -11.93
C GLN A 38 -1.69 -0.33 -12.37
N ALA A 39 -1.05 0.61 -13.07
CA ALA A 39 0.40 0.56 -13.29
C ALA A 39 1.11 0.39 -11.93
N PHE A 40 2.02 -0.58 -11.85
CA PHE A 40 2.73 -0.85 -10.60
C PHE A 40 3.81 0.21 -10.41
N GLN A 41 3.79 0.88 -9.26
CA GLN A 41 4.83 1.77 -8.79
C GLN A 41 5.30 1.26 -7.44
N PRO A 42 6.54 0.74 -7.32
CA PRO A 42 7.03 0.25 -6.05
C PRO A 42 7.18 1.41 -5.05
N LEU A 43 6.89 1.12 -3.78
CA LEU A 43 7.21 2.04 -2.70
C LEU A 43 8.73 2.18 -2.56
N PRO A 44 9.25 3.36 -2.17
CA PRO A 44 10.66 3.49 -1.84
C PRO A 44 11.02 2.53 -0.70
N ARG A 45 12.19 1.91 -0.80
CA ARG A 45 12.71 1.00 0.22
C ARG A 45 13.80 1.68 1.03
N PHE A 46 13.61 1.75 2.34
CA PHE A 46 14.59 2.23 3.31
C PHE A 46 14.99 1.07 4.22
N GLY A 47 16.26 0.64 4.12
CA GLY A 47 16.70 -0.61 4.75
C GLY A 47 15.87 -1.80 4.25
N ASP A 48 15.12 -2.43 5.15
CA ASP A 48 14.25 -3.58 4.84
C ASP A 48 12.76 -3.22 4.78
N SER A 49 12.42 -1.94 4.89
CA SER A 49 11.04 -1.45 4.89
C SER A 49 10.68 -0.79 3.57
N TYR A 50 9.52 -1.13 3.02
CA TYR A 50 8.82 -0.36 2.00
C TYR A 50 7.94 0.70 2.67
N THR A 51 8.17 1.96 2.32
CA THR A 51 7.65 3.10 3.07
C THR A 51 6.54 3.82 2.31
N LEU A 52 5.38 3.95 2.95
CA LEU A 52 4.18 4.61 2.43
C LEU A 52 3.89 5.88 3.24
N ILE A 53 3.60 6.98 2.54
CA ILE A 53 3.10 8.22 3.13
C ILE A 53 1.57 8.23 3.04
N GLY A 54 0.90 8.48 4.16
CA GLY A 54 -0.52 8.81 4.20
C GLY A 54 -0.70 10.30 4.51
N SER A 55 -1.54 11.00 3.74
CA SER A 55 -1.99 12.35 4.06
C SER A 55 -3.41 12.30 4.64
N TRP A 56 -3.61 12.98 5.76
CA TRP A 56 -4.92 13.13 6.39
C TRP A 56 -5.57 14.40 5.91
N ILE A 57 -6.80 14.27 5.41
CA ILE A 57 -7.64 15.39 5.00
C ILE A 57 -8.74 15.57 6.05
N ILE A 58 -8.93 16.80 6.54
CA ILE A 58 -10.08 17.20 7.36
C ILE A 58 -10.91 18.14 6.50
N ASP A 59 -12.15 17.73 6.22
CA ASP A 59 -12.99 18.34 5.19
C ASP A 59 -12.33 18.29 3.80
N ASP A 60 -11.85 19.41 3.29
CA ASP A 60 -11.11 19.55 2.03
C ASP A 60 -9.64 19.97 2.21
N GLU A 61 -9.16 20.06 3.46
CA GLU A 61 -7.81 20.53 3.78
C GLU A 61 -6.88 19.44 4.31
N ALA A 62 -5.67 19.36 3.74
CA ALA A 62 -4.61 18.50 4.24
C ALA A 62 -4.12 18.98 5.62
N SER A 63 -4.33 18.15 6.64
CA SER A 63 -4.19 18.52 8.05
C SER A 63 -3.19 17.67 8.82
N GLY A 64 -2.65 16.62 8.19
CA GLY A 64 -1.64 15.78 8.82
C GLY A 64 -1.02 14.79 7.85
N MET A 65 0.05 14.14 8.30
CA MET A 65 0.64 13.02 7.59
C MET A 65 1.03 11.90 8.54
N GLY A 66 1.16 10.69 8.01
CA GLY A 66 1.70 9.54 8.71
C GLY A 66 2.60 8.73 7.79
N ILE A 67 3.46 7.92 8.39
CA ILE A 67 4.32 6.99 7.66
C ILE A 67 3.97 5.57 8.08
N ARG A 68 3.75 4.70 7.09
CA ARG A 68 3.59 3.25 7.30
C ARG A 68 4.72 2.49 6.65
N GLU A 69 5.16 1.43 7.31
CA GLU A 69 6.21 0.56 6.78
C GLU A 69 5.85 -0.93 6.89
N ASP A 70 6.08 -1.63 5.80
CA ASP A 70 5.98 -3.09 5.71
C ASP A 70 7.27 -3.70 5.16
N ASN A 71 7.56 -4.95 5.47
CA ASN A 71 8.71 -5.66 4.90
C ASN A 71 8.35 -6.37 3.56
N THR A 72 7.08 -6.31 3.14
CA THR A 72 6.63 -6.73 1.79
C THR A 72 6.17 -5.53 0.96
N LEU A 73 5.91 -5.74 -0.34
CA LEU A 73 5.54 -4.66 -1.27
C LEU A 73 4.12 -4.12 -1.02
N ILE A 74 3.28 -4.91 -0.35
CA ILE A 74 1.88 -4.60 -0.05
C ILE A 74 1.77 -4.16 1.42
N THR A 75 1.44 -2.89 1.65
CA THR A 75 1.06 -2.38 2.97
C THR A 75 -0.26 -3.01 3.42
N LYS A 76 -0.28 -3.55 4.64
CA LYS A 76 -1.37 -4.27 5.29
C LYS A 76 -1.92 -3.50 6.49
N ASP A 77 -3.01 -3.96 7.09
CA ASP A 77 -3.48 -3.41 8.37
C ASP A 77 -2.44 -3.55 9.48
N THR A 78 -1.68 -4.65 9.46
CA THR A 78 -0.60 -4.94 10.42
C THR A 78 0.70 -4.18 10.16
N SER A 79 0.79 -3.40 9.07
CA SER A 79 1.99 -2.61 8.80
C SER A 79 2.20 -1.54 9.87
N ARG A 80 3.46 -1.36 10.26
CA ARG A 80 3.86 -0.51 11.38
C ARG A 80 3.57 0.96 11.07
N PHE A 81 3.09 1.69 12.07
CA PHE A 81 3.09 3.16 12.04
C PHE A 81 4.45 3.65 12.57
N VAL A 82 5.15 4.46 11.79
CA VAL A 82 6.50 4.91 12.12
C VAL A 82 6.48 6.36 12.60
N PRO A 83 7.11 6.69 13.75
CA PRO A 83 7.27 8.06 14.18
C PRO A 83 7.99 8.89 13.12
N HIS A 84 7.50 10.10 12.89
CA HIS A 84 8.13 11.05 11.97
C HIS A 84 8.15 12.43 12.60
N TYR A 85 9.05 13.28 12.12
CA TYR A 85 9.10 14.69 12.43
C TYR A 85 9.51 15.46 11.17
N ILE A 86 9.07 16.71 11.08
CA ILE A 86 9.46 17.61 9.98
C ILE A 86 10.57 18.50 10.52
N ALA A 87 11.75 18.41 9.91
CA ALA A 87 12.85 19.33 10.19
C ALA A 87 12.66 20.60 9.34
N GLY A 88 12.86 21.76 9.96
CA GLY A 88 12.89 23.07 9.29
C GLY A 88 14.20 23.33 8.56
#